data_AF-A0A8T4YWA7-F1
#
_entry.id   AF-A0A8T4YWA7-F1
#
_cell.length_a   1.000
_cell.length_b   1.000
_cell.length_c   1.000
_cell.angle_alpha   90.00
_cell.angle_beta   90.00
_cell.angle_gamma   90.00
#
_symmetry.space_group_name_H-M   'P 1'
#
loop_
_entity.id
_entity.type
_entity.pdbx_description
1 polymer ?
#
loop_
_entity_poly.entity_id
_entity_poly.type
_entity_poly.pdbx_seq_one_letter_code
_entity_poly.pdbx_strand_id
1 'polypeptide(L)'
;MNAAIALIISFPAVLLISLLFEGIDRKLHARMQKRIGPPVIQPFYDLIKLFNKGRVIPLTASVRVFEIMPMIAAAVSLLGASILLSGILFGLSMIGDLIVVMYLLAMSSIALMVGGSASGNPYSAIGFSRKMSMMIAYEVPMFIAVISVAFGSTPSLAIDRIIKFQANLGLPLAASRPSMSLAAAAFLLCMPAASSAIPFDIPEAKTEIIYGLLVEYCGPYLALAKIAKAASNFALTLLASIVFLYIPSLLWENAPLNSGISLSLCLTTALLIMFTTMTVPRTILARLKIGQALKFYWMVPLTLSLSSIILSAAGL
;
A
#
# COMPACT_ATOMS: atom_id res chain seq x y z
N MET A 1 -12.28 -15.63 -19.22
CA MET A 1 -12.27 -14.19 -19.55
C MET A 1 -10.83 -13.80 -19.85
N ASN A 2 -10.56 -13.00 -20.89
CA ASN A 2 -9.17 -12.61 -21.21
C ASN A 2 -8.59 -11.76 -20.08
N ALA A 3 -7.31 -12.00 -19.78
CA ALA A 3 -6.52 -11.22 -18.82
C ALA A 3 -6.67 -9.70 -18.99
N ALA A 4 -6.60 -9.24 -20.24
CA ALA A 4 -6.75 -7.83 -20.58
C ALA A 4 -8.13 -7.28 -20.24
N ILE A 5 -9.21 -8.04 -20.49
CA ILE A 5 -10.58 -7.61 -20.21
C ILE A 5 -10.80 -7.48 -18.69
N ALA A 6 -10.22 -8.39 -17.90
CA ALA A 6 -10.27 -8.32 -16.45
C ALA A 6 -9.56 -7.09 -15.88
N LEU A 7 -8.40 -6.74 -16.45
CA LEU A 7 -7.68 -5.52 -16.07
C LEU A 7 -8.46 -4.26 -16.43
N ILE A 8 -9.08 -4.22 -17.61
CA ILE A 8 -9.90 -3.08 -18.04
C ILE A 8 -11.11 -2.87 -17.11
N ILE A 9 -11.76 -3.95 -16.67
CA ILE A 9 -12.90 -3.87 -15.74
C ILE A 9 -12.46 -3.51 -14.32
N SER A 10 -11.34 -4.07 -13.85
CA SER A 10 -10.85 -3.83 -12.48
C SER A 10 -10.24 -2.43 -12.31
N PHE A 11 -9.68 -1.82 -13.34
CA PHE A 11 -9.07 -0.49 -13.26
C PHE A 11 -10.01 0.61 -12.71
N PRO A 12 -11.22 0.84 -13.27
CA PRO A 12 -12.15 1.82 -12.70
C PRO A 12 -12.68 1.39 -11.32
N ALA A 13 -12.87 0.09 -11.09
CA ALA A 13 -13.30 -0.42 -9.79
C ALA A 13 -12.27 -0.11 -8.69
N VAL A 14 -10.99 -0.31 -8.96
CA VAL A 14 -9.88 0.03 -8.04
C VAL A 14 -9.87 1.52 -7.72
N LEU A 15 -10.03 2.38 -8.73
CA LEU A 15 -10.07 3.83 -8.51
C LEU A 15 -11.21 4.20 -7.54
N LEU A 16 -12.41 3.66 -7.76
CA LEU A 16 -13.55 3.93 -6.88
C LEU A 16 -13.33 3.36 -5.47
N ILE A 17 -12.88 2.11 -5.36
CA ILE A 17 -12.71 1.43 -4.06
C ILE A 17 -11.58 2.07 -3.25
N SER A 18 -10.44 2.38 -3.87
CA SER A 18 -9.32 3.02 -3.17
C SER A 18 -9.69 4.38 -2.57
N LEU A 19 -10.49 5.17 -3.28
CA LEU A 19 -11.00 6.45 -2.76
C LEU A 19 -12.02 6.26 -1.63
N LEU A 20 -12.87 5.24 -1.71
CA LEU A 20 -13.76 4.88 -0.61
C LEU A 20 -12.99 4.47 0.64
N PHE A 21 -11.90 3.70 0.49
CA PHE A 21 -11.02 3.32 1.60
C PHE A 21 -10.39 4.55 2.26
N GLU A 22 -9.91 5.51 1.48
CA GLU A 22 -9.42 6.79 2.03
C GLU A 22 -10.52 7.55 2.79
N GLY A 23 -11.74 7.56 2.26
CA GLY A 23 -12.90 8.19 2.89
C GLY A 23 -13.27 7.54 4.22
N ILE A 24 -13.22 6.21 4.28
CA ILE A 24 -13.44 5.41 5.49
C ILE A 24 -12.34 5.71 6.52
N ASP A 25 -11.06 5.73 6.13
CA ASP A 25 -9.93 6.08 7.03
C ASP A 25 -10.14 7.46 7.68
N ARG A 26 -10.49 8.48 6.88
CA ARG A 26 -10.76 9.83 7.39
C ARG A 26 -11.90 9.86 8.41
N LYS A 27 -12.97 9.10 8.16
CA LYS A 27 -14.13 9.01 9.06
C LYS A 27 -13.77 8.27 10.35
N LEU A 28 -13.05 7.15 10.27
CA LEU A 28 -12.58 6.40 11.43
C LEU A 28 -11.63 7.23 12.30
N HIS A 29 -10.64 7.88 11.68
CA HIS A 29 -9.72 8.79 12.37
C HIS A 29 -10.43 9.91 13.11
N ALA A 30 -11.44 10.55 12.48
CA ALA A 30 -12.22 11.60 13.13
C ALA A 30 -13.05 11.08 14.32
N ARG A 31 -13.67 9.90 14.18
CA ARG A 31 -14.45 9.25 15.25
C ARG A 31 -13.58 8.89 16.45
N MET A 32 -12.37 8.38 16.23
CA MET A 32 -11.41 8.10 17.30
C MET A 32 -11.00 9.35 18.07
N GLN A 33 -10.96 10.51 17.39
CA GLN A 33 -10.70 11.81 18.00
C GLN A 33 -11.97 12.48 18.59
N LYS A 34 -13.09 11.74 18.71
CA LYS A 34 -14.38 12.23 19.19
C LYS A 34 -14.90 13.47 18.46
N ARG A 35 -14.61 13.60 17.15
CA ARG A 35 -15.14 14.67 16.29
C ARG A 35 -15.94 14.10 15.12
N ILE A 36 -16.83 14.92 14.57
CA ILE A 36 -17.58 14.57 13.35
C ILE A 36 -16.61 14.69 12.17
N GLY A 37 -16.34 13.57 11.50
CA GLY A 37 -15.50 13.51 10.31
C GLY A 37 -16.26 13.89 9.03
N PRO A 38 -15.53 14.10 7.93
CA PRO A 38 -16.12 14.30 6.62
C PRO A 38 -16.93 13.06 6.17
N PRO A 39 -17.85 13.22 5.19
CA PRO A 39 -18.54 12.08 4.59
C PRO A 39 -17.57 11.13 3.88
N VAL A 40 -17.95 9.87 3.72
CA VAL A 40 -17.10 8.84 3.06
C VAL A 40 -16.80 9.21 1.60
N ILE A 41 -17.71 9.94 0.94
CA ILE A 41 -17.58 10.36 -0.47
C ILE A 41 -16.64 11.58 -0.61
N GLN A 42 -16.14 12.17 0.48
CA GLN A 42 -15.29 13.37 0.44
C GLN A 42 -14.08 13.28 -0.51
N PRO A 43 -13.34 12.16 -0.60
CA PRO A 43 -12.20 12.06 -1.53
C PRO A 43 -12.60 12.27 -3.00
N PHE A 44 -13.82 11.87 -3.39
CA PHE A 44 -14.33 12.12 -4.75
C PHE A 44 -14.53 13.62 -4.99
N TYR A 45 -15.13 14.34 -4.04
CA TYR A 45 -15.30 15.79 -4.15
C TYR A 45 -13.96 16.52 -4.17
N ASP A 46 -12.99 16.04 -3.38
CA ASP A 46 -11.64 16.60 -3.37
C ASP A 46 -10.95 16.43 -4.73
N LEU A 47 -11.09 15.27 -5.39
CA LEU A 47 -10.54 15.05 -6.72
C LEU A 47 -11.21 15.92 -7.78
N ILE A 48 -12.55 15.94 -7.83
CA ILE A 48 -13.31 16.79 -8.77
C ILE A 48 -12.87 18.25 -8.62
N LYS A 49 -12.76 18.72 -7.38
CA LYS A 49 -12.26 20.07 -7.08
C LYS A 49 -10.85 20.30 -7.60
N LEU A 50 -9.94 19.34 -7.44
CA LEU A 50 -8.54 19.49 -7.86
C LEU A 50 -8.37 19.44 -9.38
N PHE A 51 -9.12 18.59 -10.09
CA PHE A 51 -9.11 18.55 -11.54
C PHE A 51 -9.67 19.84 -12.17
N ASN A 52 -10.59 20.52 -11.49
CA ASN A 52 -11.14 21.80 -11.92
C ASN A 52 -10.24 23.01 -11.59
N LYS A 53 -9.12 22.81 -10.88
CA LYS A 53 -8.17 23.90 -10.59
C LYS A 53 -7.14 24.05 -11.70
N GLY A 54 -6.65 25.28 -11.88
CA GLY A 54 -5.55 25.57 -12.80
C GLY A 54 -4.25 24.84 -12.44
N ARG A 55 -3.47 24.54 -13.48
CA ARG A 55 -2.10 24.04 -13.34
C ARG A 55 -1.13 25.21 -13.15
N VAL A 56 -0.21 25.06 -12.20
CA VAL A 56 0.90 25.99 -11.97
C VAL A 56 2.18 25.16 -11.97
N ILE A 57 3.15 25.56 -12.78
CA ILE A 57 4.44 24.87 -12.92
C ILE A 57 5.53 25.88 -12.53
N PRO A 58 6.47 25.52 -11.64
CA PRO A 58 7.56 26.43 -11.27
C PRO A 58 8.48 26.73 -12.46
N LEU A 59 9.02 27.94 -12.53
CA LEU A 59 9.98 28.32 -13.58
C LEU A 59 11.29 27.54 -13.50
N THR A 60 11.69 27.13 -12.29
CA THR A 60 12.89 26.33 -12.02
C THR A 60 12.70 24.84 -12.30
N ALA A 61 11.46 24.41 -12.55
CA ALA A 61 11.15 22.99 -12.67
C ALA A 61 11.46 22.45 -14.07
N SER A 62 11.88 21.18 -14.12
CA SER A 62 11.94 20.45 -15.38
C SER A 62 10.53 20.04 -15.83
N VAL A 63 9.93 20.87 -16.71
CA VAL A 63 8.51 20.80 -17.10
C VAL A 63 8.06 19.37 -17.43
N ARG A 64 8.76 18.68 -18.33
CA ARG A 64 8.37 17.32 -18.77
C ARG A 64 8.34 16.30 -17.63
N VAL A 65 9.35 16.32 -16.77
CA VAL A 65 9.45 15.36 -15.66
C VAL A 65 8.38 15.67 -14.62
N PHE A 66 8.19 16.95 -14.30
CA PHE A 66 7.19 17.39 -13.34
C PHE A 66 5.76 17.02 -13.75
N GLU A 67 5.41 17.12 -15.04
CA GLU A 67 4.06 16.79 -15.51
C GLU A 67 3.82 15.28 -15.61
N ILE A 68 4.80 14.51 -16.12
CA ILE A 68 4.63 13.09 -16.45
C ILE A 68 4.71 12.20 -15.21
N MET A 69 5.55 12.54 -14.23
CA MET A 69 5.83 11.66 -13.10
C MET A 69 4.60 11.35 -12.22
N PRO A 70 3.72 12.30 -11.87
CA PRO A 70 2.47 12.00 -11.18
C PRO A 70 1.52 11.11 -11.98
N MET A 71 1.52 11.23 -13.32
CA MET A 71 0.71 10.37 -14.19
C MET A 71 1.23 8.93 -14.15
N ILE A 72 2.54 8.74 -14.24
CA ILE A 72 3.18 7.43 -14.10
C ILE A 72 2.88 6.85 -12.72
N ALA A 73 3.02 7.63 -11.66
CA ALA A 73 2.74 7.17 -10.30
C ALA A 73 1.29 6.67 -10.15
N ALA A 74 0.32 7.41 -10.67
CA ALA A 74 -1.09 7.03 -10.64
C ALA A 74 -1.35 5.78 -11.49
N ALA A 75 -0.82 5.71 -12.72
CA ALA A 75 -1.01 4.58 -13.60
C ALA A 75 -0.43 3.28 -13.01
N VAL A 76 0.80 3.33 -12.51
CA VAL A 76 1.50 2.14 -11.99
C VAL A 76 0.86 1.64 -10.70
N SER A 77 0.45 2.53 -9.79
CA SER A 77 -0.24 2.12 -8.54
C SER A 77 -1.62 1.53 -8.82
N LEU A 78 -2.38 2.10 -9.76
CA LEU A 78 -3.67 1.55 -10.19
C LEU A 78 -3.51 0.19 -10.88
N LEU A 79 -2.46 0.01 -11.70
CA LEU A 79 -2.13 -1.28 -12.31
C LEU A 79 -1.76 -2.33 -11.26
N GLY A 80 -0.93 -1.99 -10.27
CA GLY A 80 -0.58 -2.91 -9.18
C GLY A 80 -1.82 -3.36 -8.39
N ALA A 81 -2.70 -2.43 -8.06
CA ALA A 81 -3.96 -2.73 -7.39
C ALA A 81 -4.95 -3.52 -8.25
N SER A 82 -5.00 -3.28 -9.57
CA SER A 82 -5.91 -3.98 -10.48
C SER A 82 -5.49 -5.43 -10.71
N ILE A 83 -4.17 -5.71 -10.72
CA ILE A 83 -3.65 -7.08 -10.75
C ILE A 83 -4.14 -7.86 -9.51
N LEU A 84 -4.05 -7.26 -8.31
CA LEU A 84 -4.54 -7.89 -7.08
C LEU A 84 -6.06 -8.12 -7.11
N LEU A 85 -6.83 -7.09 -7.47
CA LEU A 85 -8.29 -7.16 -7.48
C LEU A 85 -8.81 -8.15 -8.54
N SER A 86 -8.19 -8.18 -9.73
CA SER A 86 -8.55 -9.10 -10.81
C SER A 86 -8.18 -10.55 -10.48
N GLY A 87 -7.09 -10.77 -9.74
CA GLY A 87 -6.71 -12.09 -9.22
C GLY A 87 -7.81 -12.69 -8.32
N ILE A 88 -8.39 -11.87 -7.44
CA ILE A 88 -9.51 -12.28 -6.58
C ILE A 88 -10.78 -12.47 -7.42
N LEU A 89 -11.17 -11.47 -8.20
CA LEU A 89 -12.44 -11.45 -8.94
C LEU A 89 -12.56 -12.54 -9.99
N PHE A 90 -11.47 -12.88 -10.69
CA PHE A 90 -11.56 -13.71 -11.89
C PHE A 90 -10.71 -14.97 -11.81
N GLY A 91 -9.99 -15.19 -10.69
CA GLY A 91 -9.11 -16.34 -10.52
C GLY A 91 -8.00 -16.42 -11.57
N LEU A 92 -7.59 -15.27 -12.13
CA LEU A 92 -6.61 -15.22 -13.20
C LEU A 92 -5.21 -15.45 -12.64
N SER A 93 -4.74 -16.70 -12.76
CA SER A 93 -3.46 -17.18 -12.26
C SER A 93 -2.22 -16.64 -12.98
N MET A 94 -2.38 -15.95 -14.11
CA MET A 94 -1.31 -15.63 -15.06
C MET A 94 -0.82 -14.16 -15.06
N ILE A 95 -1.32 -13.29 -14.18
CA ILE A 95 -1.12 -11.83 -14.34
C ILE A 95 -0.33 -11.19 -13.18
N GLY A 96 -0.12 -11.89 -12.06
CA GLY A 96 0.49 -11.26 -10.88
C GLY A 96 1.38 -12.18 -10.08
N ASP A 97 2.69 -12.04 -10.29
CA ASP A 97 3.67 -12.48 -9.30
C ASP A 97 3.70 -11.46 -8.16
N LEU A 98 3.88 -11.98 -6.94
CA LEU A 98 3.97 -11.17 -5.74
C LEU A 98 5.08 -10.10 -5.84
N ILE A 99 6.19 -10.47 -6.50
CA ILE A 99 7.32 -9.57 -6.78
C ILE A 99 6.93 -8.44 -7.75
N VAL A 100 6.15 -8.74 -8.80
CA VAL A 100 5.72 -7.74 -9.77
C VAL A 100 4.86 -6.68 -9.10
N VAL A 101 3.89 -7.10 -8.29
CA VAL A 101 3.02 -6.15 -7.57
C VAL A 101 3.85 -5.26 -6.63
N MET A 102 4.77 -5.85 -5.86
CA MET A 102 5.66 -5.12 -4.96
C MET A 102 6.49 -4.06 -5.71
N TYR A 103 7.08 -4.42 -6.86
CA TYR A 103 7.84 -3.46 -7.65
C TYR A 103 6.99 -2.39 -8.31
N LEU A 104 5.75 -2.69 -8.71
CA LEU A 104 4.83 -1.65 -9.21
C LEU A 104 4.54 -0.62 -8.11
N LEU A 105 4.34 -1.05 -6.87
CA LEU A 105 4.12 -0.14 -5.73
C LEU A 105 5.38 0.67 -5.37
N ALA A 106 6.56 0.04 -5.43
CA ALA A 106 7.84 0.73 -5.29
C ALA A 106 8.02 1.79 -6.39
N MET A 107 7.74 1.43 -7.65
CA MET A 107 7.83 2.32 -8.80
C MET A 107 6.88 3.51 -8.70
N SER A 108 5.68 3.35 -8.13
CA SER A 108 4.79 4.49 -7.90
C SER A 108 5.39 5.50 -6.91
N SER A 109 6.08 5.00 -5.87
CA SER A 109 6.77 5.83 -4.88
C SER A 109 7.99 6.54 -5.49
N ILE A 110 8.80 5.82 -6.30
CA ILE A 110 9.94 6.39 -7.03
C ILE A 110 9.45 7.47 -8.01
N ALA A 111 8.36 7.24 -8.74
CA ALA A 111 7.81 8.22 -9.66
C ALA A 111 7.44 9.53 -8.94
N LEU A 112 6.77 9.46 -7.78
CA LEU A 112 6.50 10.65 -6.96
C LEU A 112 7.77 11.31 -6.43
N MET A 113 8.80 10.52 -6.12
CA MET A 113 10.11 11.03 -5.70
C MET A 113 10.82 11.81 -6.81
N VAL A 114 10.91 11.24 -8.01
CA VAL A 114 11.50 11.89 -9.17
C VAL A 114 10.69 13.13 -9.53
N GLY A 115 9.36 13.03 -9.54
CA GLY A 115 8.48 14.16 -9.77
C GLY A 115 8.64 15.28 -8.74
N GLY A 116 8.84 14.96 -7.47
CA GLY A 116 9.14 15.94 -6.44
C GLY A 116 10.49 16.62 -6.67
N SER A 117 11.54 15.84 -6.97
CA SER A 117 12.89 16.39 -7.22
C SER A 117 12.95 17.33 -8.42
N ALA A 118 12.09 17.13 -9.41
CA ALA A 118 12.00 17.93 -10.62
C ALA A 118 11.52 19.37 -10.38
N SER A 119 10.98 19.70 -9.20
CA SER A 119 10.40 21.02 -8.92
C SER A 119 11.42 22.13 -8.63
N GLY A 120 12.66 21.76 -8.27
CA GLY A 120 13.74 22.71 -7.97
C GLY A 120 13.62 23.43 -6.63
N ASN A 121 12.67 23.05 -5.76
CA ASN A 121 12.52 23.62 -4.42
C ASN A 121 13.37 22.86 -3.37
N PRO A 122 14.15 23.56 -2.50
CA PRO A 122 14.92 22.92 -1.43
C PRO A 122 14.07 22.03 -0.49
N TYR A 123 12.82 22.40 -0.19
CA TYR A 123 11.93 21.58 0.64
C TYR A 123 11.59 20.25 -0.02
N SER A 124 11.44 20.25 -1.35
CA SER A 124 11.19 19.03 -2.12
C SER A 124 12.41 18.12 -2.15
N ALA A 125 13.62 18.69 -2.27
CA ALA A 125 14.88 17.95 -2.20
C ALA A 125 15.09 17.28 -0.83
N ILE A 126 14.74 17.97 0.26
CA ILE A 126 14.76 17.39 1.61
C ILE A 126 13.68 16.30 1.75
N GLY A 127 12.48 16.51 1.21
CA GLY A 127 11.43 15.48 1.17
C GLY A 127 11.86 14.22 0.42
N PHE A 128 12.57 14.39 -0.71
CA PHE A 128 13.14 13.31 -1.51
C PHE A 128 14.13 12.46 -0.71
N SER A 129 15.15 13.06 -0.11
CA SER A 129 16.18 12.32 0.66
C SER A 129 15.58 11.57 1.84
N ARG A 130 14.56 12.15 2.47
CA ARG A 130 13.80 11.53 3.55
C ARG A 130 12.92 10.37 3.07
N LYS A 131 12.23 10.50 1.94
CA LYS A 131 11.46 9.36 1.38
C LYS A 131 12.38 8.24 0.94
N MET A 132 13.51 8.56 0.30
CA MET A 132 14.49 7.57 -0.16
C MET A 132 15.06 6.74 0.98
N SER A 133 15.51 7.41 2.05
CA SER A 133 16.06 6.71 3.24
C SER A 133 15.00 5.83 3.92
N MET A 134 13.76 6.30 4.04
CA MET A 134 12.66 5.50 4.59
C MET A 134 12.29 4.33 3.67
N MET A 135 12.23 4.55 2.36
CA MET A 135 11.90 3.53 1.36
C MET A 135 12.84 2.34 1.43
N ILE A 136 14.16 2.60 1.43
CA ILE A 136 15.15 1.54 1.58
C ILE A 136 14.97 0.78 2.91
N ALA A 137 14.67 1.49 3.99
CA ALA A 137 14.55 0.89 5.32
C ALA A 137 13.34 -0.03 5.48
N TYR A 138 12.18 0.27 4.87
CA TYR A 138 11.00 -0.59 4.96
C TYR A 138 10.90 -1.62 3.82
N GLU A 139 11.48 -1.37 2.65
CA GLU A 139 11.36 -2.31 1.52
C GLU A 139 12.12 -3.61 1.79
N VAL A 140 13.35 -3.53 2.30
CA VAL A 140 14.17 -4.71 2.60
C VAL A 140 13.43 -5.72 3.51
N PRO A 141 12.94 -5.34 4.72
CA PRO A 141 12.20 -6.28 5.57
C PRO A 141 10.88 -6.75 4.95
N MET A 142 10.22 -5.90 4.16
CA MET A 142 8.95 -6.24 3.52
C MET A 142 9.13 -7.29 2.40
N PHE A 143 10.20 -7.20 1.61
CA PHE A 143 10.57 -8.21 0.62
C PHE A 143 10.97 -9.54 1.27
N ILE A 144 11.77 -9.49 2.34
CA ILE A 144 12.17 -10.68 3.10
C ILE A 144 10.93 -11.40 3.67
N ALA A 145 9.99 -10.65 4.25
CA ALA A 145 8.73 -11.22 4.75
C ALA A 145 7.90 -11.91 3.65
N VAL A 146 7.82 -11.28 2.47
CA VAL A 146 7.16 -11.85 1.28
C VAL A 146 7.82 -13.14 0.80
N ILE A 147 9.15 -13.15 0.72
CA ILE A 147 9.92 -14.34 0.32
C ILE A 147 9.76 -15.46 1.35
N SER A 148 9.74 -15.14 2.64
CA SER A 148 9.48 -16.10 3.71
C SER A 148 8.15 -16.82 3.52
N VAL A 149 7.09 -16.09 3.13
CA VAL A 149 5.79 -16.69 2.83
C VAL A 149 5.83 -17.57 1.59
N ALA A 150 6.48 -17.11 0.52
CA ALA A 150 6.66 -17.89 -0.69
C ALA A 150 7.54 -19.14 -0.49
N PHE A 151 8.39 -19.19 0.52
CA PHE A 151 9.16 -20.38 0.86
C PHE A 151 8.37 -21.33 1.77
N GLY A 152 7.68 -20.79 2.78
CA GLY A 152 7.00 -21.57 3.82
C GLY A 152 5.64 -22.15 3.42
N SER A 153 4.93 -21.55 2.46
CA SER A 153 3.60 -22.01 2.03
C SER A 153 3.68 -23.01 0.88
N THR A 154 4.05 -22.53 -0.30
CA THR A 154 4.30 -23.31 -1.52
C THR A 154 5.48 -22.67 -2.23
N PRO A 155 6.44 -23.43 -2.80
CA PRO A 155 7.60 -22.88 -3.51
C PRO A 155 7.17 -22.24 -4.84
N SER A 156 6.42 -21.14 -4.75
CA SER A 156 5.86 -20.40 -5.87
C SER A 156 5.57 -18.97 -5.46
N LEU A 157 5.81 -18.05 -6.40
CA LEU A 157 5.56 -16.62 -6.23
C LEU A 157 4.18 -16.19 -6.76
N ALA A 158 3.42 -17.14 -7.29
CA ALA A 158 2.11 -16.92 -7.86
C ALA A 158 1.06 -16.74 -6.75
N ILE A 159 0.35 -15.61 -6.79
CA ILE A 159 -0.63 -15.23 -5.77
C ILE A 159 -1.77 -16.27 -5.68
N ASP A 160 -2.22 -16.82 -6.81
CA ASP A 160 -3.28 -17.84 -6.86
C ASP A 160 -2.91 -19.12 -6.09
N ARG A 161 -1.63 -19.54 -6.15
CA ARG A 161 -1.18 -20.73 -5.42
C ARG A 161 -1.16 -20.49 -3.90
N ILE A 162 -0.80 -19.28 -3.47
CA ILE A 162 -0.83 -18.87 -2.06
C ILE A 162 -2.28 -18.87 -1.56
N ILE A 163 -3.22 -18.32 -2.34
CA ILE A 163 -4.65 -18.31 -1.99
C ILE A 163 -5.19 -19.74 -1.86
N LYS A 164 -4.88 -20.62 -2.83
CA LYS A 164 -5.30 -22.03 -2.80
C LYS A 164 -4.70 -22.79 -1.62
N PHE A 165 -3.44 -22.51 -1.30
CA PHE A 165 -2.79 -23.11 -0.14
C PHE A 165 -3.49 -22.70 1.17
N GLN A 166 -3.78 -21.41 1.33
CA GLN A 166 -4.53 -20.90 2.48
C GLN A 166 -5.97 -21.40 2.53
N ALA A 167 -6.62 -21.59 1.37
CA ALA A 167 -7.95 -22.18 1.25
C ALA A 167 -7.99 -23.61 1.79
N ASN A 168 -6.97 -24.41 1.47
CA ASN A 168 -6.86 -25.79 1.94
C ASN A 168 -6.52 -25.89 3.43
N LEU A 169 -5.81 -24.89 3.98
CA LEU A 169 -5.37 -24.89 5.37
C LEU A 169 -6.50 -24.51 6.34
N GLY A 170 -7.55 -23.84 5.86
CA GLY A 170 -8.70 -23.39 6.69
C GLY A 170 -8.37 -22.36 7.77
N LEU A 171 -7.10 -21.96 7.88
CA LEU A 171 -6.58 -21.03 8.88
C LEU A 171 -5.81 -19.89 8.20
N PRO A 172 -5.82 -18.67 8.78
CA PRO A 172 -5.00 -17.57 8.30
C PRO A 172 -3.54 -17.99 8.33
N LEU A 173 -2.81 -17.70 7.27
CA LEU A 173 -1.41 -18.09 7.14
C LEU A 173 -0.57 -17.54 8.31
N ALA A 174 -0.87 -16.32 8.74
CA ALA A 174 -0.27 -15.68 9.91
C ALA A 174 -0.47 -16.44 11.23
N ALA A 175 -1.51 -17.27 11.37
CA ALA A 175 -1.78 -18.06 12.57
C ALA A 175 -1.34 -19.53 12.44
N SER A 176 -1.04 -19.99 11.22
CA SER A 176 -0.74 -21.39 10.95
C SER A 176 0.63 -21.84 11.45
N ARG A 177 1.64 -20.96 11.37
CA ARG A 177 3.03 -21.25 11.75
C ARG A 177 3.69 -20.04 12.41
N PRO A 178 4.58 -20.26 13.42
CA PRO A 178 5.36 -19.19 14.03
C PRO A 178 6.21 -18.40 13.03
N SER A 179 6.76 -19.06 11.99
CA SER A 179 7.50 -18.36 10.94
C SER A 179 6.62 -17.36 10.19
N MET A 180 5.40 -17.76 9.83
CA MET A 180 4.46 -16.94 9.08
C MET A 180 3.88 -15.80 9.92
N SER A 181 3.71 -15.99 11.23
CA SER A 181 3.28 -14.93 12.15
C SER A 181 4.34 -13.82 12.26
N LEU A 182 5.62 -14.19 12.31
CA LEU A 182 6.74 -13.25 12.31
C LEU A 182 6.85 -12.49 10.99
N ALA A 183 6.67 -13.18 9.85
CA ALA A 183 6.63 -12.55 8.53
C ALA A 183 5.46 -11.55 8.43
N ALA A 184 4.27 -11.94 8.90
CA ALA A 184 3.10 -11.07 8.94
C ALA A 184 3.35 -9.83 9.82
N ALA A 185 3.90 -10.02 11.01
CA ALA A 185 4.23 -8.91 11.91
C ALA A 185 5.24 -7.95 11.29
N ALA A 186 6.32 -8.46 10.67
CA ALA A 186 7.29 -7.63 9.97
C ALA A 186 6.66 -6.81 8.84
N PHE A 187 5.82 -7.45 8.01
CA PHE A 187 5.13 -6.79 6.91
C PHE A 187 4.15 -5.71 7.40
N LEU A 188 3.32 -6.02 8.40
CA LEU A 188 2.33 -5.11 8.97
C LEU A 188 2.99 -3.89 9.64
N LEU A 189 4.16 -4.06 10.28
CA LEU A 189 4.93 -2.96 10.86
C LEU A 189 5.60 -2.05 9.79
N CYS A 190 5.83 -2.57 8.58
CA CYS A 190 6.38 -1.81 7.45
C CYS A 190 5.34 -0.95 6.72
N MET A 191 4.07 -1.38 6.71
CA MET A 191 3.01 -0.69 5.98
C MET A 191 2.84 0.81 6.32
N PRO A 192 2.90 1.25 7.60
CA PRO A 192 2.76 2.67 7.94
C PRO A 192 3.81 3.57 7.28
N ALA A 193 5.06 3.10 7.13
CA ALA A 193 6.10 3.86 6.45
C ALA A 193 5.94 3.86 4.92
N ALA A 194 5.49 2.74 4.34
CA ALA A 194 5.22 2.65 2.91
C ALA A 194 4.19 3.70 2.48
N SER A 195 3.10 3.84 3.24
CA SER A 195 2.01 4.80 3.00
C SER A 195 2.28 6.22 3.49
N SER A 196 3.46 6.50 4.07
CA SER A 196 3.76 7.79 4.72
C SER A 196 2.67 8.19 5.72
N ALA A 197 2.20 7.26 6.54
CA ALA A 197 1.21 7.50 7.58
C ALA A 197 1.90 7.86 8.91
N ILE A 198 1.27 8.69 9.73
CA ILE A 198 1.73 8.97 11.10
C ILE A 198 1.74 7.63 11.87
N PRO A 199 2.81 7.28 12.60
CA PRO A 199 3.92 8.12 13.09
C PRO A 199 5.13 8.29 12.15
N PHE A 200 5.15 7.61 11.00
CA PHE A 200 6.26 7.58 10.04
C PHE A 200 6.07 8.53 8.85
N ASP A 201 5.22 9.55 9.00
CA ASP A 201 5.02 10.64 8.04
C ASP A 201 6.18 11.65 8.05
N ILE A 202 7.39 11.15 7.80
CA ILE A 202 8.63 11.93 7.72
C ILE A 202 8.77 12.65 6.36
N PRO A 203 8.38 12.04 5.21
CA PRO A 203 8.58 12.64 3.90
C PRO A 203 7.60 13.77 3.52
N GLU A 204 6.40 13.80 4.10
CA GLU A 204 5.39 14.86 3.84
C GLU A 204 5.18 15.77 5.07
N ALA A 205 6.06 15.64 6.05
CA ALA A 205 6.04 16.29 7.34
C ALA A 205 5.66 17.78 7.29
N LYS A 206 4.38 18.06 7.54
CA LYS A 206 3.81 19.41 7.38
C LYS A 206 4.44 20.47 8.28
N THR A 207 4.90 20.04 9.46
CA THR A 207 5.51 20.93 10.46
C THR A 207 6.98 21.27 10.17
N GLU A 208 7.67 20.49 9.35
CA GLU A 208 9.11 20.65 9.09
C GLU A 208 9.43 21.06 7.64
N ILE A 209 8.70 20.48 6.69
CA ILE A 209 8.96 20.64 5.24
C ILE A 209 7.68 20.97 4.46
N ILE A 210 6.66 21.52 5.13
CA ILE A 210 5.37 22.01 4.58
C ILE A 210 4.50 20.89 3.97
N TYR A 211 5.01 20.21 2.95
CA TYR A 211 4.40 19.04 2.31
C TYR A 211 5.44 18.14 1.58
N GLY A 212 6.73 18.40 1.79
CA GLY A 212 7.86 17.69 1.18
C GLY A 212 7.79 17.60 -0.35
N LEU A 213 7.66 16.38 -0.86
CA LEU A 213 7.66 16.09 -2.30
C LEU A 213 6.47 16.72 -3.04
N LEU A 214 5.39 16.98 -2.33
CA LEU A 214 4.14 17.44 -2.91
C LEU A 214 3.94 18.97 -2.82
N VAL A 215 4.94 19.71 -2.31
CA VAL A 215 4.83 21.17 -2.04
C VAL A 215 4.47 21.97 -3.29
N GLU A 216 5.11 21.65 -4.41
CA GLU A 216 4.96 22.42 -5.66
C GLU A 216 3.79 21.93 -6.54
N TYR A 217 3.21 20.77 -6.22
CA TYR A 217 2.14 20.20 -7.03
C TYR A 217 0.82 20.92 -6.79
N CYS A 218 0.17 21.35 -7.87
CA CYS A 218 -1.13 22.03 -7.84
C CYS A 218 -2.14 21.42 -8.82
N GLY A 219 -3.42 21.65 -8.53
CA GLY A 219 -4.55 21.25 -9.38
C GLY A 219 -4.52 19.77 -9.79
N PRO A 220 -4.54 19.43 -11.09
CA PRO A 220 -4.65 18.06 -11.57
C PRO A 220 -3.45 17.18 -11.20
N TYR A 221 -2.23 17.72 -11.12
CA TYR A 221 -1.04 16.93 -10.76
C TYR A 221 -1.08 16.49 -9.29
N LEU A 222 -1.58 17.35 -8.40
CA LEU A 222 -1.81 16.97 -7.00
C LEU A 222 -2.96 15.96 -6.87
N ALA A 223 -3.98 16.04 -7.74
CA ALA A 223 -5.03 15.02 -7.82
C ALA A 223 -4.45 13.64 -8.17
N LEU A 224 -3.60 13.58 -9.20
CA LEU A 224 -2.92 12.35 -9.63
C LEU A 224 -2.01 11.78 -8.53
N ALA A 225 -1.24 12.63 -7.84
CA ALA A 225 -0.43 12.19 -6.72
C ALA A 225 -1.26 11.62 -5.55
N LYS A 226 -2.44 12.20 -5.28
CA LYS A 226 -3.39 11.66 -4.30
C LYS A 226 -3.99 10.33 -4.73
N ILE A 227 -4.37 10.19 -5.99
CA ILE A 227 -4.83 8.91 -6.54
C ILE A 227 -3.74 7.85 -6.39
N ALA A 228 -2.48 8.20 -6.71
CA ALA A 228 -1.35 7.28 -6.57
C ALA A 228 -1.17 6.81 -5.12
N LYS A 229 -1.27 7.73 -4.15
CA LYS A 229 -1.18 7.41 -2.72
C LYS A 229 -2.37 6.57 -2.24
N ALA A 230 -3.60 6.89 -2.67
CA ALA A 230 -4.79 6.12 -2.31
C ALA A 230 -4.74 4.69 -2.90
N ALA A 231 -4.37 4.56 -4.18
CA ALA A 231 -4.26 3.27 -4.86
C ALA A 231 -3.13 2.41 -4.28
N SER A 232 -1.97 2.98 -3.96
CA SER A 232 -0.88 2.25 -3.32
C SER A 232 -1.24 1.78 -1.90
N ASN A 233 -1.90 2.61 -1.09
CA ASN A 233 -2.38 2.21 0.23
C ASN A 233 -3.41 1.08 0.16
N PHE A 234 -4.33 1.17 -0.80
CA PHE A 234 -5.30 0.11 -1.08
C PHE A 234 -4.62 -1.19 -1.54
N ALA A 235 -3.66 -1.09 -2.46
CA ALA A 235 -2.90 -2.25 -2.93
C ALA A 235 -2.11 -2.93 -1.81
N LEU A 236 -1.45 -2.17 -0.95
CA LEU A 236 -0.68 -2.69 0.18
C LEU A 236 -1.57 -3.43 1.19
N THR A 237 -2.73 -2.86 1.52
CA THR A 237 -3.69 -3.49 2.45
C THR A 237 -4.35 -4.73 1.85
N LEU A 238 -4.65 -4.72 0.55
CA LEU A 238 -5.09 -5.91 -0.19
C LEU A 238 -4.01 -6.99 -0.26
N LEU A 239 -2.77 -6.61 -0.53
CA LEU A 239 -1.67 -7.57 -0.59
C LEU A 239 -1.45 -8.23 0.78
N ALA A 240 -1.52 -7.44 1.86
CA ALA A 240 -1.47 -7.97 3.21
C ALA A 240 -2.64 -8.94 3.51
N SER A 241 -3.86 -8.60 3.09
CA SER A 241 -5.02 -9.47 3.33
C SER A 241 -4.91 -10.78 2.57
N ILE A 242 -4.46 -10.75 1.30
CA ILE A 242 -4.27 -11.95 0.48
C ILE A 242 -3.12 -12.81 1.03
N VAL A 243 -1.97 -12.23 1.34
CA VAL A 243 -0.75 -13.00 1.67
C VAL A 243 -0.80 -13.57 3.09
N PHE A 244 -1.44 -12.89 4.05
CA PHE A 244 -1.36 -13.28 5.47
C PHE A 244 -2.70 -13.67 6.10
N LEU A 245 -3.80 -13.04 5.71
CA LEU A 245 -5.08 -13.06 6.42
C LEU A 245 -6.27 -13.32 5.48
N TYR A 246 -6.14 -14.28 4.58
CA TYR A 246 -7.22 -14.61 3.65
C TYR A 246 -8.39 -15.28 4.38
N ILE A 247 -9.29 -14.48 4.96
CA ILE A 247 -10.44 -14.97 5.77
C ILE A 247 -11.47 -15.81 5.00
N PRO A 248 -11.68 -15.69 3.66
CA PRO A 248 -12.62 -16.58 2.99
C PRO A 248 -12.33 -18.07 3.20
N SER A 249 -11.07 -18.46 3.46
CA SER A 249 -10.72 -19.84 3.82
C SER A 249 -11.17 -20.28 5.22
N LEU A 250 -11.37 -19.34 6.15
CA LEU A 250 -11.75 -19.62 7.54
C LEU A 250 -13.23 -19.97 7.67
N LEU A 251 -14.08 -19.36 6.83
CA LEU A 251 -15.53 -19.48 6.93
C LEU A 251 -16.08 -20.57 5.99
N TRP A 252 -15.36 -20.91 4.94
CA TRP A 252 -15.82 -21.85 3.93
C TRP A 252 -14.67 -22.69 3.38
N GLU A 253 -14.64 -23.96 3.76
CA GLU A 253 -13.73 -24.95 3.22
C GLU A 253 -14.06 -25.12 1.71
N ASN A 254 -13.13 -24.72 0.84
CA ASN A 254 -13.34 -24.57 -0.62
C ASN A 254 -14.25 -23.41 -1.05
N ALA A 255 -14.12 -22.23 -0.42
CA ALA A 255 -14.77 -21.01 -0.89
C ALA A 255 -14.47 -20.79 -2.39
N PRO A 256 -15.48 -20.69 -3.28
CA PRO A 256 -15.23 -20.35 -4.67
C PRO A 256 -14.63 -18.94 -4.72
N LEU A 257 -13.40 -18.84 -5.27
CA LEU A 257 -12.66 -17.57 -5.44
C LEU A 257 -13.51 -16.48 -6.14
N ASN A 258 -14.49 -16.88 -6.94
CA ASN A 258 -15.31 -16.01 -7.77
C ASN A 258 -16.68 -15.67 -7.14
N SER A 259 -16.86 -15.89 -5.83
CA SER A 259 -18.08 -15.49 -5.13
C SER A 259 -17.97 -14.04 -4.65
N GLY A 260 -19.04 -13.24 -4.84
CA GLY A 260 -19.11 -11.89 -4.30
C GLY A 260 -18.91 -11.82 -2.76
N ILE A 261 -19.16 -12.94 -2.07
CA ILE A 261 -18.93 -13.11 -0.63
C ILE A 261 -17.42 -13.19 -0.31
N SER A 262 -16.63 -13.94 -1.10
CA SER A 262 -15.18 -14.01 -0.89
C SER A 262 -14.51 -12.64 -1.09
N LEU A 263 -14.98 -11.86 -2.07
CA LEU A 263 -14.51 -10.51 -2.31
C LEU A 263 -14.89 -9.55 -1.19
N SER A 264 -16.13 -9.61 -0.69
CA SER A 264 -16.55 -8.73 0.41
C SER A 264 -15.76 -9.00 1.68
N LEU A 265 -15.48 -10.27 1.99
CA LEU A 265 -14.62 -10.68 3.12
C LEU A 265 -13.15 -10.25 2.93
N CYS A 266 -12.63 -10.32 1.70
CA CYS A 266 -11.28 -9.83 1.40
C CYS A 266 -11.17 -8.29 1.53
N LEU A 267 -12.22 -7.56 1.15
CA LEU A 267 -12.27 -6.11 1.32
C LEU A 267 -12.45 -5.70 2.78
N THR A 268 -13.28 -6.41 3.56
CA THR A 268 -13.45 -6.12 4.99
C THR A 268 -12.16 -6.40 5.77
N THR A 269 -11.43 -7.46 5.43
CA THR A 269 -10.11 -7.72 6.01
C THR A 269 -9.08 -6.66 5.65
N ALA A 270 -9.02 -6.23 4.39
CA ALA A 270 -8.16 -5.13 3.99
C ALA A 270 -8.50 -3.83 4.76
N LEU A 271 -9.78 -3.55 4.99
CA LEU A 271 -10.22 -2.42 5.83
C LEU A 271 -9.79 -2.58 7.29
N LEU A 272 -9.91 -3.78 7.86
CA LEU A 272 -9.45 -4.05 9.23
C LEU A 272 -7.93 -3.88 9.35
N ILE A 273 -7.16 -4.37 8.39
CA ILE A 273 -5.71 -4.20 8.34
C ILE A 273 -5.35 -2.72 8.22
N MET A 274 -6.03 -1.97 7.36
CA MET A 274 -5.85 -0.53 7.23
C MET A 274 -6.13 0.18 8.57
N PHE A 275 -7.22 -0.19 9.24
CA PHE A 275 -7.61 0.37 10.53
C PHE A 275 -6.55 0.11 11.60
N THR A 276 -6.11 -1.15 11.75
CA THR A 276 -5.16 -1.54 12.81
C THR A 276 -3.74 -1.03 12.56
N THR A 277 -3.27 -1.05 11.31
CA THR A 277 -1.88 -0.65 11.00
C THR A 277 -1.73 0.84 10.72
N MET A 278 -2.73 1.50 10.12
CA MET A 278 -2.60 2.90 9.71
C MET A 278 -3.37 3.82 10.62
N THR A 279 -4.69 3.61 10.75
CA THR A 279 -5.58 4.55 11.45
C THR A 279 -5.30 4.60 12.95
N VAL A 280 -5.12 3.45 13.59
CA VAL A 280 -4.87 3.37 15.04
C VAL A 280 -3.52 4.01 15.40
N PRO A 281 -2.36 3.64 14.80
CA PRO A 281 -1.08 4.28 15.11
C PRO A 281 -1.09 5.79 14.83
N ARG A 282 -1.78 6.22 13.77
CA ARG A 282 -1.93 7.64 13.44
C ARG A 282 -2.65 8.45 14.51
N THR A 283 -3.56 7.83 15.26
CA THR A 283 -4.35 8.54 16.31
C THR A 283 -3.68 8.50 17.68
N ILE A 284 -2.96 7.42 18.00
CA ILE A 284 -2.40 7.19 19.34
C ILE A 284 -0.96 7.70 19.43
N LEU A 285 -0.15 7.52 18.37
CA LEU A 285 1.28 7.78 18.41
C LEU A 285 1.62 9.19 17.90
N ALA A 286 2.62 9.80 18.54
CA ALA A 286 3.25 11.00 18.04
C ALA A 286 4.22 10.69 16.89
N ARG A 287 4.48 11.69 16.06
CA ARG A 287 5.41 11.57 14.92
C ARG A 287 6.84 11.33 15.40
N LEU A 288 7.51 10.36 14.78
CA LEU A 288 8.88 9.97 15.12
C LEU A 288 9.90 10.78 14.31
N LYS A 289 11.08 11.00 14.92
CA LYS A 289 12.24 11.57 14.22
C LYS A 289 12.82 10.54 13.25
N ILE A 290 13.50 11.02 12.22
CA ILE A 290 14.07 10.20 11.14
C ILE A 290 15.02 9.12 11.66
N GLY A 291 15.98 9.51 12.51
CA GLY A 291 16.95 8.56 13.07
C GLY A 291 16.28 7.47 13.92
N GLN A 292 15.21 7.81 14.65
CA GLN A 292 14.46 6.84 15.44
C GLN A 292 13.66 5.88 14.55
N ALA A 293 13.04 6.40 13.49
CA ALA A 293 12.30 5.59 12.52
C ALA A 293 13.20 4.61 11.77
N LEU A 294 14.36 5.07 11.28
CA LEU A 294 15.33 4.20 10.62
C LEU A 294 15.84 3.12 11.59
N LYS A 295 16.21 3.51 12.81
CA LYS A 295 16.66 2.58 13.84
C LYS A 295 15.59 1.54 14.17
N PHE A 296 14.31 1.93 14.19
CA PHE A 296 13.18 1.00 14.37
C PHE A 296 13.10 -0.03 13.22
N TYR A 297 13.13 0.41 11.96
CA TYR A 297 13.05 -0.50 10.80
C TYR A 297 14.20 -1.49 10.70
N TRP A 298 15.43 -1.02 10.96
CA TRP A 298 16.63 -1.86 10.95
C TRP A 298 16.71 -2.83 12.13
N MET A 299 16.14 -2.50 13.29
CA MET A 299 16.19 -3.40 14.44
C MET A 299 14.98 -4.30 14.58
N VAL A 300 13.76 -3.83 14.36
CA VAL A 300 12.54 -4.60 14.68
C VAL A 300 12.03 -5.36 13.45
N PRO A 301 11.50 -4.73 12.39
CA PRO A 301 11.03 -5.44 11.20
C PRO A 301 12.10 -6.29 10.50
N LEU A 302 13.35 -5.84 10.45
CA LEU A 302 14.42 -6.61 9.82
C LEU A 302 14.78 -7.88 10.60
N THR A 303 14.83 -7.83 11.94
CA THR A 303 15.09 -9.03 12.73
C THR A 303 13.90 -10.00 12.70
N LEU A 304 12.67 -9.49 12.70
CA LEU A 304 11.46 -10.30 12.56
C LEU A 304 11.40 -11.02 11.20
N SER A 305 11.71 -10.31 10.11
CA SER A 305 11.70 -10.90 8.77
C SER A 305 12.86 -11.87 8.53
N LEU A 306 14.05 -11.61 9.07
CA LEU A 306 15.16 -12.56 9.01
C LEU A 306 14.87 -13.83 9.81
N SER A 307 14.34 -13.68 11.03
CA SER A 307 13.96 -14.84 11.84
C SER A 307 12.83 -15.65 11.19
N SER A 308 11.88 -15.00 10.50
CA SER A 308 10.84 -15.71 9.75
C SER A 308 11.41 -16.55 8.62
N ILE A 309 12.36 -16.02 7.83
CA ILE A 309 13.01 -16.79 6.75
C ILE A 309 13.75 -18.00 7.33
N ILE A 310 14.56 -17.80 8.38
CA ILE A 310 15.35 -18.87 8.98
C ILE A 310 14.42 -19.99 9.51
N LEU A 311 13.33 -19.63 10.19
CA LEU A 311 12.36 -20.60 10.70
C LEU A 311 11.62 -21.32 9.56
N SER A 312 11.21 -20.59 8.52
CA SER A 312 10.56 -21.21 7.35
C SER A 312 11.51 -22.15 6.59
N ALA A 313 12.82 -21.86 6.56
CA ALA A 313 13.83 -22.76 6.00
C ALA A 313 14.03 -24.01 6.87
N ALA A 314 13.85 -23.90 8.19
CA ALA A 314 13.85 -25.04 9.11
C ALA A 314 12.55 -25.86 9.08
N GLY A 315 11.55 -25.44 8.29
CA GLY A 315 10.25 -26.11 8.18
C GLY A 315 9.27 -25.79 9.31
N LEU A 316 9.58 -24.81 10.16
CA LEU A 316 8.75 -24.34 11.27
C LEU A 316 7.88 -23.14 10.88
#